data_AF-A0A0E1XLK5-F1
#
_entry.id   AF-A0A0E1XLK5-F1
#
_cell.length_a   1.000
_cell.length_b   1.000
_cell.length_c   1.000
_cell.angle_alpha   90.00
_cell.angle_beta   90.00
_cell.angle_gamma   90.00
#
_symmetry.space_group_name_H-M   'P 1'
#
loop_
_entity.id
_entity.type
_entity.pdbx_description
1 polymer ?
#
loop_
_entity_poly.entity_id
_entity_poly.type
_entity_poly.pdbx_seq_one_letter_code
_entity_poly.pdbx_strand_id
1 'polypeptide(L)'
;MTKKKKQKSIYYKEQQERITLYLKHNTKEPNTIKSVHFTSLKTGPMGDAVIEGYINENKKADFVAYGSPEHHYQFGGSLIKSKNLSTLLKPAHQTKSPDEIKKELESKKNDR
;
A
#
# COMPACT_ATOMS: atom_id res chain seq x y z
N MET A 1 23.62 -10.35 -8.03
CA MET A 1 23.02 -9.53 -6.94
C MET A 1 23.42 -10.11 -5.58
N THR A 2 23.79 -9.27 -4.60
CA THR A 2 24.09 -9.72 -3.22
C THR A 2 22.84 -10.23 -2.49
N LYS A 3 22.98 -11.10 -1.47
CA LYS A 3 21.88 -11.58 -0.60
C LYS A 3 21.00 -10.45 -0.06
N LYS A 4 21.62 -9.35 0.40
CA LYS A 4 20.91 -8.14 0.90
C LYS A 4 20.05 -7.47 -0.18
N LYS A 5 20.58 -7.29 -1.40
CA LYS A 5 19.81 -6.76 -2.55
C LYS A 5 18.63 -7.66 -2.94
N LYS A 6 18.79 -9.00 -2.88
CA LYS A 6 17.69 -9.94 -3.13
C LYS A 6 16.58 -9.81 -2.09
N GLN A 7 16.94 -9.77 -0.80
CA GLN A 7 15.96 -9.59 0.28
C GLN A 7 15.21 -8.27 0.15
N LYS A 8 15.91 -7.17 -0.15
CA LYS A 8 15.28 -5.86 -0.37
C LYS A 8 14.28 -5.90 -1.53
N SER A 9 14.61 -6.60 -2.63
CA SER A 9 13.70 -6.74 -3.78
C SER A 9 12.45 -7.55 -3.46
N ILE A 10 12.60 -8.65 -2.69
CA ILE A 10 11.47 -9.48 -2.26
C ILE A 10 10.54 -8.68 -1.37
N TYR A 11 11.10 -8.04 -0.34
CA TYR A 11 10.37 -7.16 0.56
C TYR A 11 9.63 -6.06 -0.20
N TYR A 12 10.32 -5.38 -1.14
CA TYR A 12 9.69 -4.31 -1.90
C TYR A 12 8.46 -4.80 -2.67
N LYS A 13 8.59 -5.95 -3.36
CA LYS A 13 7.48 -6.55 -4.11
C LYS A 13 6.30 -6.90 -3.21
N GLU A 14 6.55 -7.47 -2.04
CA GLU A 14 5.52 -7.79 -1.06
C GLU A 14 4.76 -6.52 -0.60
N GLN A 15 5.48 -5.44 -0.30
CA GLN A 15 4.83 -4.19 0.11
C GLN A 15 4.05 -3.54 -1.04
N GLN A 16 4.54 -3.64 -2.28
CA GLN A 16 3.79 -3.17 -3.45
C GLN A 16 2.43 -3.86 -3.58
N GLU A 17 2.37 -5.17 -3.34
CA GLU A 17 1.13 -5.94 -3.34
C GLU A 17 0.19 -5.49 -2.21
N ARG A 18 0.71 -5.32 -0.98
CA ARG A 18 -0.07 -4.84 0.18
C ARG A 18 -0.64 -3.44 -0.04
N ILE A 19 0.16 -2.50 -0.53
CA ILE A 19 -0.26 -1.13 -0.82
C ILE A 19 -1.31 -1.10 -1.94
N THR A 20 -1.09 -1.88 -3.01
CA THR A 20 -2.04 -1.98 -4.13
C THR A 20 -3.39 -2.52 -3.65
N LEU A 21 -3.38 -3.56 -2.81
CA LEU A 21 -4.59 -4.15 -2.23
C LEU A 21 -5.35 -3.11 -1.40
N TYR A 22 -4.66 -2.43 -0.49
CA TYR A 22 -5.25 -1.37 0.34
C TYR A 22 -5.87 -0.26 -0.49
N LEU A 23 -5.13 0.29 -1.46
CA LEU A 23 -5.60 1.40 -2.27
C LEU A 23 -6.85 1.00 -3.06
N LYS A 24 -6.83 -0.15 -3.76
CA LYS A 24 -7.97 -0.59 -4.58
C LYS A 24 -9.21 -0.90 -3.76
N HIS A 25 -9.06 -1.58 -2.62
CA HIS A 25 -10.19 -2.02 -1.80
C HIS A 25 -10.86 -0.86 -1.03
N ASN A 26 -10.07 0.14 -0.63
CA ASN A 26 -10.55 1.24 0.20
C ASN A 26 -11.02 2.47 -0.59
N THR A 27 -11.30 2.31 -1.89
CA THR A 27 -11.93 3.35 -2.72
C THR A 27 -13.40 3.56 -2.32
N LYS A 28 -13.90 4.79 -2.44
CA LYS A 28 -15.33 5.10 -2.24
C LYS A 28 -16.20 4.39 -3.27
N GLU A 29 -15.77 4.46 -4.53
CA GLU A 29 -16.40 3.80 -5.65
C GLU A 29 -15.50 2.69 -6.20
N PRO A 30 -16.05 1.50 -6.51
CA PRO A 30 -15.27 0.39 -7.02
C PRO A 30 -14.58 0.73 -8.35
N ASN A 31 -13.44 0.10 -8.62
CA ASN A 31 -12.68 0.26 -9.87
C ASN A 31 -12.16 1.69 -10.18
N THR A 32 -12.15 2.58 -9.18
CA THR A 32 -11.61 3.95 -9.32
C THR A 32 -10.09 3.98 -9.50
N ILE A 33 -9.36 3.10 -8.79
CA ILE A 33 -7.91 2.96 -8.93
C ILE A 33 -7.62 1.79 -9.86
N LYS A 34 -7.19 2.10 -11.09
CA LYS A 34 -6.91 1.13 -12.16
C LYS A 34 -5.45 0.66 -12.11
N SER A 35 -4.52 1.61 -11.96
CA SER A 35 -3.08 1.34 -11.89
C SER A 35 -2.42 2.00 -10.66
N VAL A 36 -1.33 1.39 -10.20
CA VAL A 36 -0.48 1.88 -9.11
C VAL A 36 0.96 1.79 -9.59
N HIS A 37 1.69 2.90 -9.48
CA HIS A 37 3.07 3.04 -9.92
C HIS A 37 3.93 3.35 -8.73
N PHE A 38 4.96 2.53 -8.51
CA PHE A 38 5.89 2.72 -7.40
C PHE A 38 7.19 3.31 -7.92
N THR A 39 7.65 4.39 -7.29
CA THR A 39 8.79 5.17 -7.77
C THR A 39 10.05 4.92 -6.94
N SER A 40 9.92 4.60 -5.65
CA SER A 40 11.09 4.37 -4.81
C SER A 40 10.82 3.52 -3.57
N LEU A 41 11.89 2.90 -3.06
CA LEU A 41 11.98 2.29 -1.72
C LEU A 41 13.22 2.81 -1.01
N LYS A 42 13.00 3.64 -0.01
CA LYS A 42 14.02 4.30 0.81
C LYS A 42 13.90 3.86 2.28
N THR A 43 14.92 4.18 3.05
CA THR A 43 14.89 4.04 4.51
C THR A 43 14.76 5.44 5.09
N GLY A 44 13.75 5.64 5.94
CA GLY A 44 13.52 6.91 6.64
C GLY A 44 14.52 7.16 7.76
N PRO A 45 14.55 8.37 8.33
CA PRO A 45 15.48 8.73 9.41
C PRO A 45 15.37 7.82 10.65
N MET A 46 14.17 7.34 10.96
CA MET A 46 13.90 6.43 12.09
C MET A 46 14.02 4.95 11.71
N GLY A 47 14.54 4.65 10.51
CA GLY A 47 14.69 3.28 10.02
C GLY A 47 13.45 2.71 9.32
N ASP A 48 12.35 3.46 9.22
CA ASP A 48 11.14 3.02 8.50
C ASP A 48 11.42 2.72 7.04
N ALA A 49 10.67 1.78 6.46
CA ALA A 49 10.57 1.69 5.01
C ALA A 49 9.66 2.80 4.50
N VAL A 50 10.18 3.59 3.55
CA VAL A 50 9.43 4.67 2.90
C VAL A 50 9.25 4.30 1.43
N ILE A 51 8.01 4.12 1.02
CA ILE A 51 7.63 3.70 -0.34
C ILE A 51 6.80 4.80 -0.99
N GLU A 52 7.30 5.31 -2.11
CA GLU A 52 6.65 6.39 -2.86
C GLU A 52 5.97 5.82 -4.11
N GLY A 53 4.88 6.45 -4.52
CA GLY A 53 4.18 6.09 -5.75
C GLY A 53 3.05 7.04 -6.12
N TYR A 54 2.36 6.71 -7.20
CA TYR A 54 1.19 7.42 -7.70
C TYR A 54 0.22 6.46 -8.38
N ILE A 55 -1.02 6.90 -8.59
CA ILE A 55 -2.08 6.07 -9.21
C ILE A 55 -2.53 6.60 -10.57
N ASN A 56 -3.12 5.74 -11.39
CA ASN A 56 -3.81 6.09 -12.64
C ASN A 56 -3.00 6.97 -13.60
N GLU A 57 -1.69 6.73 -13.72
CA GLU A 57 -0.75 7.56 -14.51
C GLU A 57 -0.72 9.05 -14.14
N ASN A 58 -1.32 9.43 -13.01
CA ASN A 58 -1.43 10.80 -12.56
C ASN A 58 -0.46 11.06 -11.40
N LYS A 59 0.69 11.66 -11.70
CA LYS A 59 1.70 12.02 -10.70
C LYS A 59 1.21 13.00 -9.63
N LYS A 60 0.09 13.71 -9.84
CA LYS A 60 -0.55 14.57 -8.84
C LYS A 60 -1.47 13.79 -7.88
N ALA A 61 -1.68 12.50 -8.12
CA ALA A 61 -2.39 11.56 -7.26
C ALA A 61 -1.38 10.62 -6.59
N ASP A 62 -0.38 11.22 -5.96
CA ASP A 62 0.75 10.56 -5.32
C ASP A 62 0.50 10.21 -3.85
N PHE A 63 1.35 9.31 -3.35
CA PHE A 63 1.35 8.83 -1.99
C PHE A 63 2.76 8.49 -1.48
N VAL A 64 2.88 8.49 -0.15
CA VAL A 64 4.01 7.95 0.59
C VAL A 64 3.46 6.96 1.63
N ALA A 65 3.87 5.71 1.51
CA ALA A 65 3.49 4.61 2.40
C ALA A 65 4.65 4.27 3.34
N TYR A 66 4.31 3.91 4.57
CA TYR A 66 5.28 3.63 5.62
C TYR A 66 5.15 2.18 6.12
N GLY A 67 6.30 1.54 6.33
CA GLY A 67 6.42 0.30 7.09
C GLY A 67 7.36 0.52 8.27
N SER A 68 6.81 0.60 9.49
CA SER A 68 7.61 0.87 10.69
C SER A 68 8.25 -0.40 11.26
N PRO A 69 9.39 -0.29 11.97
CA PRO A 69 10.00 -1.42 12.66
C PRO A 69 9.05 -2.11 13.66
N GLU A 70 8.21 -1.33 14.34
CA GLU A 70 7.21 -1.80 15.33
C GLU A 70 6.18 -2.75 14.70
N HIS A 71 5.91 -2.56 13.41
CA HIS A 71 5.03 -3.41 12.61
C HIS A 71 5.81 -4.32 11.66
N HIS A 72 7.05 -4.67 12.03
CA HIS A 72 7.89 -5.60 11.28
C HIS A 72 8.10 -5.15 9.83
N TYR A 73 8.15 -3.84 9.62
CA TYR A 73 8.24 -3.17 8.33
C TYR A 73 7.07 -3.45 7.38
N GLN A 74 5.96 -4.01 7.86
CA GLN A 74 4.79 -4.28 7.04
C GLN A 74 3.91 -3.04 6.96
N PHE A 75 3.50 -2.69 5.74
CA PHE A 75 2.50 -1.65 5.53
C PHE A 75 1.16 -2.12 6.11
N GLY A 76 0.64 -1.34 7.07
CA GLY A 76 -0.64 -1.59 7.74
C GLY A 76 -1.77 -0.63 7.34
N GLY A 77 -1.47 0.42 6.56
CA GLY A 77 -2.44 1.47 6.19
C GLY A 77 -1.95 2.91 6.43
N SER A 78 -0.78 3.09 7.06
CA SER A 78 -0.19 4.42 7.28
C SER A 78 0.33 5.04 5.98
N LEU A 79 -0.36 6.07 5.51
CA LEU A 79 -0.20 6.64 4.18
C LEU A 79 -0.38 8.17 4.22
N ILE A 80 0.64 8.90 3.77
CA ILE A 80 0.47 10.30 3.35
C ILE A 80 0.00 10.29 1.90
N LYS A 81 -1.03 11.07 1.61
CA LYS A 81 -1.71 11.09 0.32
C LYS A 81 -1.94 12.53 -0.14
N SER A 82 -1.78 12.75 -1.44
CA SER A 82 -2.19 13.98 -2.08
C SER A 82 -3.69 14.24 -1.96
N LYS A 83 -4.09 15.49 -2.23
CA LYS A 83 -5.51 15.87 -2.29
C LYS A 83 -6.27 15.05 -3.32
N ASN A 84 -5.68 14.81 -4.50
CA ASN A 84 -6.32 14.05 -5.58
C ASN A 84 -6.53 12.57 -5.24
N LEU A 85 -5.61 11.95 -4.50
CA LEU A 85 -5.81 10.58 -4.02
C LEU A 85 -6.82 10.55 -2.87
N SER A 86 -6.79 11.54 -1.97
CA SER A 86 -7.66 11.61 -0.80
C SER A 86 -9.14 11.65 -1.14
N THR A 87 -9.53 12.28 -2.25
CA THR A 87 -10.93 12.37 -2.67
C THR A 87 -11.51 11.02 -3.08
N LEU A 88 -10.67 10.07 -3.51
CA LEU A 88 -11.06 8.76 -4.03
C LEU A 88 -11.19 7.68 -2.95
N LEU A 89 -10.54 7.87 -1.80
CA LEU A 89 -10.50 6.90 -0.72
C LEU A 89 -11.60 7.14 0.31
N LYS A 90 -12.10 6.06 0.91
CA LYS A 90 -13.00 6.11 2.06
C LYS A 90 -12.37 6.89 3.23
N PRO A 91 -13.18 7.47 4.12
CA PRO A 91 -12.70 8.03 5.38
C PRO A 91 -11.90 6.98 6.17
N ALA A 92 -10.91 7.42 6.95
CA ALA A 92 -9.96 6.52 7.64
C ALA A 92 -10.65 5.45 8.50
N HIS A 93 -11.72 5.81 9.23
CA HIS A 93 -12.49 4.89 10.07
C HIS A 93 -13.28 3.81 9.31
N GLN A 94 -13.36 3.91 7.98
CA GLN A 94 -14.00 2.91 7.10
C GLN A 94 -12.99 2.15 6.24
N THR A 95 -11.71 2.49 6.37
CA THR A 95 -10.65 1.76 5.66
C THR A 95 -10.28 0.50 6.43
N LYS A 96 -9.95 -0.55 5.68
CA LYS A 96 -9.44 -1.81 6.20
C LYS A 96 -7.97 -1.95 5.89
N SER A 97 -7.21 -2.50 6.83
CA SER A 97 -5.81 -2.87 6.63
C SER A 97 -5.67 -3.98 5.58
N PRO A 98 -4.49 -4.16 4.96
CA PRO A 98 -4.26 -5.25 4.02
C PRO A 98 -4.57 -6.64 4.61
N ASP A 99 -4.33 -6.86 5.90
CA ASP A 99 -4.54 -8.15 6.54
C ASP A 99 -6.03 -8.43 6.79
N GLU A 100 -6.82 -7.43 7.19
CA GLU A 100 -8.28 -7.54 7.25
C GLU A 100 -8.89 -7.84 5.88
N ILE A 101 -8.41 -7.15 4.83
CA ILE A 101 -8.88 -7.38 3.46
C ILE A 101 -8.58 -8.80 3.01
N LYS A 102 -7.37 -9.32 3.27
CA LYS A 102 -7.01 -10.70 2.93
C LYS A 102 -7.91 -11.71 3.65
N LYS A 103 -8.13 -11.54 4.95
CA LYS A 103 -8.98 -12.42 5.76
C LYS A 103 -10.41 -12.49 5.20
N GLU A 104 -10.99 -11.35 4.80
CA GLU A 104 -12.32 -11.30 4.20
C GLU A 104 -12.40 -11.95 2.81
N LEU A 105 -11.33 -11.89 2.03
CA LEU A 105 -11.27 -12.55 0.73
C LEU A 105 -11.12 -14.06 0.87
N GLU A 106 -10.40 -14.53 1.90
CA GLU A 106 -10.23 -15.95 2.20
C GLU A 106 -11.51 -16.57 2.76
N SER A 107 -12.20 -15.90 3.70
CA SER A 107 -13.46 -16.42 4.24
C SER A 107 -14.52 -16.60 3.14
N LYS A 108 -14.63 -15.64 2.21
CA LYS A 108 -15.55 -15.71 1.07
C LYS A 108 -15.24 -16.84 0.08
N LYS A 109 -14.02 -17.37 0.08
CA LYS A 109 -13.65 -18.52 -0.76
C LYS A 109 -14.04 -19.85 -0.12
N ASN A 110 -14.02 -19.93 1.21
CA ASN A 110 -14.38 -21.13 1.95
C ASN A 110 -15.89 -21.35 2.05
N ASP A 111 -16.68 -20.28 1.88
CA ASP A 111 -18.15 -20.32 1.83
C ASP A 111 -18.72 -20.67 0.43
N ARG A 112 -17.86 -20.91 -0.57
CA ARG A 112 -18.24 -21.26 -1.95
C ARG A 112 -17.87 -22.69 -2.29
#